data_AF-A0A392VDE7-F1
#
_entry.id   AF-A0A392VDE7-F1
#
_cell.length_a   1.000
_cell.length_b   1.000
_cell.length_c   1.000
_cell.angle_alpha   90.00
_cell.angle_beta   90.00
_cell.angle_gamma   90.00
#
_symmetry.space_group_name_H-M   'P 1'
#
loop_
_entity.id
_entity.type
_entity.pdbx_description
1 polymer ?
#
loop_
_entity_poly.entity_id
_entity_poly.type
_entity_poly.pdbx_seq_one_letter_code
_entity_poly.pdbx_strand_id
1 'polypeptide(L)' 'VAQEARRGGEDELRLERFMNNKPPIFKGGYDPDGAQTWLEGIERIFGAMRC' A
#
# COMPACT_ATOMS: atom_id res chain seq x y z
N VAL A 1 -19.62 4.28 -16.96
CA VAL A 1 -18.56 4.05 -17.97
C VAL A 1 -17.41 5.05 -17.89
N ALA A 2 -17.58 6.35 -18.17
CA ALA A 2 -16.44 7.29 -18.22
C ALA A 2 -15.77 7.58 -16.86
N GLN A 3 -16.53 7.66 -15.76
CA GLN A 3 -15.96 7.88 -14.41
C GLN A 3 -15.26 6.65 -13.85
N GLU A 4 -15.73 5.46 -14.22
CA GLU A 4 -15.17 4.18 -13.76
C GLU A 4 -13.82 3.90 -14.43
N ALA A 5 -13.71 4.22 -15.72
CA ALA A 5 -12.44 4.17 -16.44
C ALA A 5 -11.40 5.15 -15.88
N ARG A 6 -11.82 6.36 -15.46
CA ARG A 6 -10.94 7.34 -14.80
C ARG A 6 -10.45 6.84 -13.44
N ARG A 7 -11.37 6.31 -12.62
CA ARG A 7 -11.04 5.79 -11.29
C ARG A 7 -10.10 4.59 -11.37
N GLY A 8 -10.37 3.66 -12.29
CA GLY A 8 -9.50 2.50 -12.54
C GLY A 8 -8.08 2.88 -12.91
N GLY A 9 -7.88 3.90 -13.76
CA GLY A 9 -6.54 4.39 -14.10
C GLY A 9 -5.81 5.08 -12.93
N GLU A 10 -6.52 5.85 -12.11
CA GLU A 10 -5.94 6.45 -10.91
C GLU A 10 -5.55 5.40 -9.85
N ASP A 11 -6.39 4.38 -9.67
CA ASP A 11 -6.13 3.27 -8.75
C ASP A 11 -4.94 2.40 -9.23
N GLU A 12 -4.82 2.15 -10.53
CA GLU A 12 -3.68 1.43 -11.12
C GLU A 12 -2.36 2.19 -10.92
N LEU A 13 -2.36 3.51 -11.14
CA LEU A 13 -1.19 4.36 -10.87
C LEU A 13 -0.82 4.40 -9.38
N ARG A 14 -1.80 4.36 -8.48
CA ARG A 14 -1.56 4.28 -7.02
C ARG A 14 -0.96 2.94 -6.62
N LEU A 15 -1.45 1.85 -7.20
CA LEU A 15 -0.90 0.51 -6.98
C LEU A 15 0.55 0.41 -7.47
N GLU A 16 0.84 0.91 -8.67
CA GLU A 16 2.19 0.91 -9.22
C GLU A 16 3.17 1.69 -8.32
N ARG A 17 2.76 2.87 -7.84
CA ARG A 17 3.54 3.67 -6.88
C ARG A 17 3.78 2.92 -5.58
N PHE A 18 2.76 2.24 -5.05
CA PHE A 18 2.89 1.45 -3.83
C PHE A 18 3.91 0.31 -4.02
N MET A 19 3.80 -0.46 -5.11
CA MET A 19 4.72 -1.57 -5.39
C MET A 19 6.15 -1.11 -5.64
N ASN A 20 6.34 0.05 -6.29
CA ASN A 20 7.66 0.66 -6.48
C ASN A 20 8.36 1.06 -5.17
N ASN A 21 7.60 1.29 -4.09
CA ASN A 21 8.15 1.53 -2.76
C ASN A 21 8.51 0.25 -1.99
N LYS A 22 8.37 -0.92 -2.62
CA LYS A 22 8.82 -2.23 -2.09
C LYS A 22 8.21 -2.51 -0.71
N PRO A 23 6.88 -2.66 -0.61
CA PRO A 23 6.20 -2.84 0.67
C PRO A 23 6.72 -4.07 1.42
N PRO A 24 6.79 -4.01 2.76
CA PRO A 24 7.21 -5.16 3.55
C PRO A 24 6.21 -6.31 3.40
N ILE A 25 6.72 -7.54 3.39
CA ILE A 25 5.89 -8.75 3.31
C ILE A 25 5.36 -9.06 4.71
N PHE A 26 4.03 -9.18 4.83
CA PHE A 26 3.43 -9.67 6.07
C PHE A 26 3.67 -11.16 6.20
N LYS A 27 4.40 -11.57 7.24
CA LYS A 27 4.71 -12.97 7.51
C LYS A 27 3.51 -13.74 8.09
N GLY A 28 2.51 -13.04 8.61
CA GLY A 28 1.37 -13.64 9.29
C GLY A 28 1.73 -14.24 10.66
N GLY A 29 0.81 -15.02 11.21
CA GLY A 29 0.95 -15.67 12.53
C GLY A 29 0.48 -14.79 13.71
N TYR A 30 0.59 -15.34 14.92
CA TYR A 30 0.26 -14.64 16.16
C TYR A 30 1.48 -13.89 16.70
N ASP A 31 1.98 -12.95 15.90
CA ASP A 31 3.12 -12.08 16.24
C ASP A 31 2.64 -10.61 16.27
N PRO A 32 2.19 -10.11 17.43
CA PRO A 32 1.64 -8.76 17.54
C PRO A 32 2.70 -7.68 17.25
N ASP A 33 3.95 -7.88 17.68
CA ASP A 33 5.06 -6.96 17.43
C ASP A 33 5.44 -6.92 15.95
N GLY A 34 5.50 -8.10 15.31
CA GLY A 34 5.73 -8.21 13.87
C GLY A 34 4.61 -7.59 13.03
N ALA A 35 3.35 -7.74 13.47
CA ALA A 35 2.21 -7.09 12.83
C ALA A 35 2.27 -5.56 12.97
N GLN A 36 2.63 -5.05 14.16
CA GLN A 36 2.81 -3.62 14.39
C GLN A 36 3.92 -3.04 13.50
N THR A 37 5.08 -3.70 13.47
CA THR A 37 6.22 -3.28 12.62
C THR A 37 5.85 -3.27 11.14
N TRP A 38 5.07 -4.28 10.69
CA TRP A 38 4.57 -4.33 9.33
C TRP A 38 3.64 -3.15 9.01
N LEU A 39 2.71 -2.82 9.91
CA LEU A 39 1.80 -1.67 9.76
C LEU A 39 2.57 -0.34 9.65
N GLU A 40 3.56 -0.10 10.53
CA GLU A 40 4.38 1.12 10.48
C GLU A 40 5.09 1.27 9.12
N GLY A 41 5.59 0.15 8.57
CA GLY A 41 6.20 0.14 7.24
C GLY A 41 5.22 0.47 6.12
N ILE A 42 3.98 0.00 6.22
CA ILE A 42 2.91 0.32 5.28
C ILE A 42 2.53 1.81 5.37
N GLU A 43 2.30 2.32 6.58
CA GLU A 43 1.93 3.73 6.82
C GLU A 43 2.99 4.70 6.26
N ARG A 44 4.28 4.36 6.40
CA ARG A 44 5.36 5.16 5.82
C ARG A 44 5.27 5.28 4.30
N ILE A 45 4.85 4.22 3.61
CA ILE A 45 4.68 4.23 2.14
C ILE A 45 3.46 5.07 1.75
N PHE A 46 2.33 4.90 2.45
CA PHE A 46 1.15 5.75 2.24
C PHE A 46 1.47 7.23 2.45
N GLY A 47 2.25 7.56 3.48
CA GLY A 47 2.75 8.92 3.71
C GLY A 47 3.63 9.45 2.57
N ALA A 48 4.51 8.63 2.01
CA ALA A 48 5.34 9.01 0.85
C ALA A 48 4.51 9.23 -0.43
N MET A 49 3.42 8.46 -0.59
CA MET A 49 2.50 8.60 -1.72
C MET A 49 1.51 9.77 -1.56
N ARG A 50 1.35 10.32 -0.35
CA ARG A 50 0.29 11.27 0.04
C ARG A 50 -1.12 10.72 -0.25
N CYS A 51 -1.32 9.43 0.00
CA CYS A 51 -2.63 8.76 -0.13
C CYS A 51 -3.59 9.13 0.99
#